data_AF-U5H7H5-F1
#
_entry.id   AF-U5H7H5-F1
#
_cell.length_a   1.000
_cell.length_b   1.000
_cell.length_c   1.000
_cell.angle_alpha   90.00
_cell.angle_beta   90.00
_cell.angle_gamma   90.00
#
_symmetry.space_group_name_H-M   'P 1'
#
loop_
_entity.id
_entity.type
_entity.pdbx_description
1 polymer ?
#
loop_
_entity_poly.entity_id
_entity_poly.type
_entity_poly.pdbx_seq_one_letter_code
_entity_poly.pdbx_strand_id
1 'polypeptide(L)'
;MSWYNTTIAPSSGFHPIVTLLIHLAASEQRQRAIEQGCSLWTHLDLSPSWVLDRYQLAQLHHEGRLGSYTDSTGEGQDESFQVVGEDDLEGPVTKAGGVQALLRLQDPKRTKTEEQLEFDVQIPLHLRYQTPVERRFEQGKRADVVSVQLQAPAVFWKCPPSNKAIRRCPPAPALSAFPSPVSSTNSYHYLHPKPLDLGASYSHASSCAQPRLPNLGVSIATGVSSDLPFVDFVNFIAIWLGTIWIASSAYKWQRRNSKSFKPAANKRVE
;
A
#
# COMPACT_ATOMS: atom_id res chain seq x y z
N MET A 1 -27.91 -1.09 7.87
CA MET A 1 -26.76 -1.98 8.15
C MET A 1 -25.58 -1.45 7.38
N SER A 2 -24.44 -1.26 8.05
CA SER A 2 -23.22 -0.79 7.39
C SER A 2 -22.57 -1.89 6.56
N TRP A 3 -22.03 -1.53 5.40
CA TRP A 3 -21.37 -2.43 4.47
C TRP A 3 -20.21 -1.74 3.78
N TYR A 4 -19.37 -2.50 3.10
CA TYR A 4 -18.32 -1.94 2.25
C TYR A 4 -18.14 -2.79 0.99
N ASN A 5 -17.65 -2.15 -0.07
CA ASN A 5 -17.21 -2.81 -1.28
C ASN A 5 -15.72 -2.52 -1.51
N THR A 6 -14.99 -3.46 -2.10
CA THR A 6 -13.56 -3.32 -2.41
C THR A 6 -13.35 -3.48 -3.90
N THR A 7 -12.62 -2.56 -4.52
CA THR A 7 -12.15 -2.69 -5.90
C THR A 7 -10.64 -2.48 -5.98
N ILE A 8 -10.02 -2.94 -7.07
CA ILE A 8 -8.62 -2.67 -7.37
C ILE A 8 -8.51 -2.17 -8.82
N ALA A 9 -7.78 -1.07 -9.02
CA ALA A 9 -7.58 -0.52 -10.35
C ALA A 9 -6.23 0.21 -10.46
N PRO A 10 -5.55 0.18 -11.62
CA PRO A 10 -5.88 -0.63 -12.79
C PRO A 10 -5.75 -2.14 -12.54
N SER A 11 -6.44 -2.96 -13.34
CA SER A 11 -6.33 -4.43 -13.29
C SER A 11 -5.02 -4.95 -13.90
N SER A 12 -4.16 -4.06 -14.39
CA SER A 12 -2.83 -4.38 -14.87
C SER A 12 -1.82 -3.26 -14.58
N GLY A 13 -0.55 -3.62 -14.42
CA GLY A 13 0.53 -2.69 -14.09
C GLY A 13 0.98 -2.75 -12.64
N PHE A 14 2.04 -2.01 -12.31
CA PHE A 14 2.76 -2.13 -11.04
C PHE A 14 2.27 -1.24 -9.91
N HIS A 15 1.32 -0.32 -10.18
CA HIS A 15 0.84 0.67 -9.22
C HIS A 15 -0.69 0.66 -9.12
N PRO A 16 -1.31 -0.46 -8.73
CA PRO A 16 -2.74 -0.50 -8.50
C PRO A 16 -3.14 0.22 -7.20
N ILE A 17 -4.36 0.72 -7.17
CA ILE A 17 -4.99 1.37 -6.03
C ILE A 17 -6.15 0.50 -5.59
N VAL A 18 -6.20 0.16 -4.30
CA VAL A 18 -7.35 -0.47 -3.67
C VAL A 18 -8.30 0.61 -3.21
N THR A 19 -9.54 0.55 -3.68
CA THR A 19 -10.60 1.48 -3.28
C THR A 19 -11.62 0.76 -2.41
N LEU A 20 -11.85 1.29 -1.22
CA LEU A 20 -12.90 0.85 -0.31
C LEU A 20 -14.05 1.84 -0.36
N LEU A 21 -15.19 1.42 -0.90
CA LEU A 21 -16.43 2.20 -0.81
C LEU A 21 -17.17 1.76 0.44
N ILE A 22 -17.29 2.65 1.41
CA ILE A 22 -17.83 2.33 2.73
C ILE A 22 -19.16 3.04 2.91
N HIS A 23 -20.17 2.28 3.32
CA HIS A 23 -21.49 2.77 3.67
C HIS A 23 -21.75 2.53 5.15
N LEU A 24 -21.98 3.61 5.88
CA LEU A 24 -22.30 3.58 7.30
C LEU A 24 -23.75 3.97 7.55
N ALA A 25 -24.49 3.10 8.25
CA ALA A 25 -25.81 3.43 8.74
C ALA A 25 -25.69 4.46 9.89
N ALA A 26 -26.41 5.58 9.83
CA ALA A 26 -26.28 6.66 10.82
C ALA A 26 -26.54 6.20 12.26
N SER A 27 -27.43 5.23 12.48
CA SER A 27 -27.68 4.65 13.81
C SER A 27 -26.46 3.92 14.36
N GLU A 28 -25.81 3.08 13.54
CA GLU A 28 -24.60 2.34 13.93
C GLU A 28 -23.42 3.28 14.12
N GLN A 29 -23.24 4.26 13.23
CA GLN A 29 -22.18 5.25 13.37
C GLN A 29 -22.34 6.10 14.63
N ARG A 30 -23.55 6.60 14.92
CA ARG A 30 -23.81 7.36 16.14
C ARG A 30 -23.52 6.53 17.38
N GLN A 31 -24.01 5.30 17.42
CA GLN A 31 -23.81 4.41 18.56
C GLN A 31 -22.33 4.02 18.76
N ARG A 32 -21.56 3.81 17.69
CA ARG A 32 -20.18 3.33 17.80
C ARG A 32 -19.17 4.48 17.89
N ALA A 33 -19.23 5.45 16.99
CA ALA A 33 -18.26 6.53 16.94
C ALA A 33 -18.45 7.54 18.09
N ILE A 34 -19.70 7.97 18.32
CA ILE A 34 -19.97 9.05 19.28
C ILE A 34 -20.13 8.51 20.71
N GLU A 35 -20.88 7.41 20.89
CA GLU A 35 -21.23 6.93 22.23
C GLU A 35 -20.20 5.95 22.81
N GLN A 36 -19.42 5.28 21.96
CA GLN A 36 -18.47 4.23 22.38
C GLN A 36 -17.01 4.57 22.07
N GLY A 37 -16.73 5.71 21.43
CA GLY A 37 -15.37 6.11 21.07
C GLY A 37 -14.69 5.13 20.11
N CYS A 38 -15.46 4.41 19.30
CA CYS A 38 -14.90 3.48 18.32
C CYS A 38 -14.31 4.23 17.13
N SER A 39 -13.20 3.74 16.61
CA SER A 39 -12.60 4.18 15.35
C SER A 39 -12.76 3.12 14.27
N LEU A 40 -12.83 3.54 13.01
CA LEU A 40 -12.92 2.63 11.87
C LEU A 40 -11.52 2.27 11.38
N TRP A 41 -11.28 0.99 11.13
CA TRP A 41 -9.99 0.46 10.71
C TRP A 41 -10.15 -0.50 9.53
N THR A 42 -9.08 -0.65 8.77
CA THR A 42 -8.92 -1.70 7.77
C THR A 42 -7.64 -2.48 8.01
N HIS A 43 -7.68 -3.78 7.72
CA HIS A 43 -6.53 -4.68 7.81
C HIS A 43 -6.19 -5.25 6.43
N LEU A 44 -4.92 -5.13 6.05
CA LEU A 44 -4.35 -5.71 4.83
C LEU A 44 -3.37 -6.82 5.21
N ASP A 45 -3.52 -7.98 4.57
CA ASP A 45 -2.57 -9.08 4.60
C ASP A 45 -1.98 -9.26 3.20
N LEU A 46 -0.73 -8.84 3.03
CA LEU A 46 -0.08 -8.70 1.75
C LEU A 46 0.97 -9.80 1.58
N SER A 47 0.86 -10.55 0.48
CA SER A 47 1.89 -11.50 0.08
C SER A 47 3.19 -10.78 -0.32
N PRO A 48 4.33 -11.48 -0.39
CA PRO A 48 5.61 -10.88 -0.80
C PRO A 48 5.58 -10.16 -2.15
N SER A 49 4.62 -10.47 -3.03
CA SER A 49 4.47 -9.80 -4.33
C SER A 49 4.04 -8.34 -4.21
N TRP A 50 3.52 -7.93 -3.06
CA TRP A 50 3.00 -6.59 -2.80
C TRP A 50 3.95 -5.77 -1.94
N VAL A 51 3.95 -4.47 -2.19
CA VAL A 51 4.64 -3.46 -1.41
C VAL A 51 3.61 -2.45 -0.96
N LEU A 52 3.65 -2.14 0.33
CA LEU A 52 2.91 -1.05 0.92
C LEU A 52 3.91 0.01 1.36
N ASP A 53 3.98 1.10 0.59
CA ASP A 53 4.95 2.17 0.83
C ASP A 53 4.57 2.97 2.08
N ARG A 54 5.38 2.85 3.13
CA ARG A 54 5.18 3.55 4.40
C ARG A 54 5.29 5.07 4.26
N TYR A 55 6.10 5.57 3.34
CA TYR A 55 6.22 7.01 3.08
C TYR A 55 4.96 7.54 2.41
N GLN A 56 4.38 6.76 1.50
CA GLN A 56 3.10 7.10 0.89
C GLN A 56 1.96 7.08 1.92
N LEU A 57 1.94 6.12 2.84
CA LEU A 57 0.99 6.11 3.96
C LEU A 57 1.18 7.32 4.89
N ALA A 58 2.42 7.67 5.22
CA ALA A 58 2.73 8.85 6.02
C ALA A 58 2.25 10.13 5.34
N GLN A 59 2.40 10.23 4.02
CA GLN A 59 1.87 11.34 3.23
C GLN A 59 0.33 11.38 3.28
N LEU A 60 -0.35 10.24 3.08
CA LEU A 60 -1.81 10.18 3.19
C LEU A 60 -2.32 10.59 4.58
N HIS A 61 -1.60 10.20 5.63
CA HIS A 61 -1.88 10.66 6.98
C HIS A 61 -1.71 12.18 7.12
N HIS A 62 -0.59 12.74 6.63
CA HIS A 62 -0.33 14.17 6.67
C HIS A 62 -1.36 15.00 5.89
N GLU A 63 -1.85 14.47 4.76
CA GLU A 63 -2.92 15.06 3.96
C GLU A 63 -4.33 14.90 4.58
N GLY A 64 -4.43 14.22 5.73
CA GLY A 64 -5.70 13.95 6.40
C GLY A 64 -6.61 12.99 5.63
N ARG A 65 -6.04 12.17 4.74
CA ARG A 65 -6.74 11.11 3.99
C ARG A 65 -6.74 9.78 4.74
N LEU A 66 -5.90 9.65 5.76
CA LEU A 66 -5.83 8.49 6.66
C LEU A 66 -5.81 8.93 8.12
N GLY A 67 -6.69 8.32 8.92
CA GLY A 67 -6.91 8.63 10.34
C GLY A 67 -7.48 10.03 10.60
N SER A 68 -7.31 10.50 11.85
CA SER A 68 -7.74 11.82 12.32
C SER A 68 -6.49 12.63 12.65
N TYR A 69 -6.25 13.72 11.92
CA TYR A 69 -5.14 14.65 12.20
C TYR A 69 -5.40 15.49 13.48
N THR A 70 -6.67 15.60 13.89
CA THR A 70 -7.13 16.54 14.93
C THR A 70 -7.11 16.00 16.36
N ASP A 71 -6.81 14.71 16.56
CA ASP A 71 -6.77 14.10 17.91
C ASP A 71 -5.39 14.27 18.60
N SER A 72 -4.53 15.16 18.11
CA SER A 72 -3.20 15.47 18.66
C SER A 72 -3.23 16.27 19.97
N THR A 73 -4.22 16.00 20.83
CA THR A 73 -4.30 16.54 22.20
C THR A 73 -4.07 15.43 23.22
N GLY A 74 -2.80 15.14 23.51
CA GLY A 74 -2.41 14.40 24.71
C GLY A 74 -1.60 13.14 24.42
N GLU A 75 -0.30 13.22 24.71
CA GLU A 75 0.60 12.11 25.07
C GLU A 75 0.27 10.71 24.53
N GLY A 76 0.79 10.41 23.33
CA GLY A 76 0.85 9.05 22.80
C GLY A 76 0.64 9.04 21.29
N GLN A 77 1.66 8.57 20.56
CA GLN A 77 1.62 8.25 19.12
C GLN A 77 0.44 7.33 18.76
N ASP A 78 -0.77 7.87 18.59
CA ASP A 78 -1.85 7.16 17.91
C ASP A 78 -1.56 7.22 16.41
N GLU A 79 -0.59 6.40 15.98
CA GLU A 79 -0.24 6.27 14.58
C GLU A 79 -1.49 5.84 13.80
N SER A 80 -1.82 6.62 12.77
CA SER A 80 -2.98 6.34 11.91
C SER A 80 -2.78 5.08 11.05
N PHE A 81 -1.61 4.47 11.12
CA PHE A 81 -1.32 3.19 10.52
C PHE A 81 -0.23 2.46 11.31
N GLN A 82 -0.20 1.14 11.20
CA GLN A 82 0.88 0.28 11.66
C GLN A 82 1.20 -0.69 10.54
N VAL A 83 2.49 -0.90 10.26
CA VAL A 83 2.96 -1.83 9.23
C VAL A 83 3.97 -2.76 9.86
N VAL A 84 3.77 -4.07 9.70
CA VAL A 84 4.64 -5.13 10.21
C VAL A 84 5.05 -6.04 9.07
N GLY A 85 6.30 -6.51 9.10
CA GLY A 85 6.86 -7.39 8.07
C GLY A 85 7.94 -6.70 7.26
N GLU A 86 8.05 -7.08 5.99
CA GLU A 86 9.08 -6.59 5.07
C GLU A 86 9.01 -5.07 4.86
N ASP A 87 10.17 -4.43 4.75
CA ASP A 87 10.30 -2.97 4.57
C ASP A 87 11.20 -2.60 3.38
N ASP A 88 11.85 -3.58 2.75
CA ASP A 88 12.61 -3.34 1.52
C ASP A 88 11.66 -2.93 0.39
N LEU A 89 11.69 -1.68 -0.07
CA LEU A 89 10.80 -1.20 -1.14
C LEU A 89 11.28 -1.59 -2.56
N GLU A 90 12.51 -2.08 -2.70
CA GLU A 90 13.15 -2.27 -4.02
C GLU A 90 13.47 -3.74 -4.34
N GLY A 91 13.55 -4.59 -3.32
CA GLY A 91 13.89 -6.01 -3.48
C GLY A 91 12.92 -6.80 -4.38
N PRO A 92 13.41 -7.82 -5.10
CA PRO A 92 12.55 -8.71 -5.89
C PRO A 92 11.71 -9.62 -4.99
N VAL A 93 10.63 -10.19 -5.53
CA VAL A 93 9.72 -11.07 -4.78
C VAL A 93 10.42 -12.27 -4.13
N THR A 94 11.52 -12.76 -4.71
CA THR A 94 12.27 -13.93 -4.21
C THR A 94 13.01 -13.71 -2.90
N LYS A 95 13.19 -12.44 -2.49
CA LYS A 95 13.88 -12.07 -1.25
C LYS A 95 12.95 -11.45 -0.20
N ALA A 96 11.71 -11.14 -0.58
CA ALA A 96 10.78 -10.40 0.26
C ALA A 96 9.96 -11.31 1.18
N GLY A 97 9.74 -10.84 2.41
CA GLY A 97 8.68 -11.36 3.28
C GLY A 97 7.29 -10.80 2.95
N GLY A 98 6.26 -11.35 3.58
CA GLY A 98 4.91 -10.75 3.57
C GLY A 98 4.85 -9.48 4.42
N VAL A 99 3.80 -8.68 4.21
CA VAL A 99 3.55 -7.44 4.95
C VAL A 99 2.12 -7.47 5.48
N GLN A 100 1.94 -7.05 6.73
CA GLN A 100 0.62 -6.80 7.29
C GLN A 100 0.49 -5.34 7.65
N ALA A 101 -0.69 -4.77 7.42
CA ALA A 101 -0.95 -3.39 7.77
C ALA A 101 -2.31 -3.20 8.44
N LEU A 102 -2.32 -2.34 9.45
CA LEU A 102 -3.51 -1.81 10.11
C LEU A 102 -3.59 -0.33 9.80
N LEU A 103 -4.67 0.10 9.14
CA LEU A 103 -4.86 1.50 8.77
C LEU A 103 -6.13 2.05 9.43
N ARG A 104 -6.04 3.14 10.17
CA ARG A 104 -7.18 3.89 10.70
C ARG A 104 -7.80 4.68 9.57
N LEU A 105 -9.07 4.45 9.30
CA LEU A 105 -9.80 5.15 8.24
C LEU A 105 -10.20 6.55 8.71
N GLN A 106 -10.34 7.48 7.75
CA GLN A 106 -10.81 8.82 8.06
C GLN A 106 -12.22 8.77 8.63
N ASP A 107 -12.48 9.57 9.66
CA ASP A 107 -13.83 9.76 10.17
C ASP A 107 -14.66 10.51 9.13
N PRO A 108 -15.85 10.00 8.76
CA PRO A 108 -16.64 10.61 7.70
C PRO A 108 -17.04 12.04 8.10
N LYS A 109 -16.77 12.99 7.21
CA LYS A 109 -17.11 14.40 7.43
C LYS A 109 -18.63 14.53 7.52
N ARG A 110 -19.12 14.95 8.68
CA ARG A 110 -20.56 15.04 8.95
C ARG A 110 -21.18 16.19 8.17
N THR A 111 -21.79 15.89 7.03
CA THR A 111 -22.80 16.76 6.40
C THR A 111 -24.05 16.71 7.28
N LYS A 112 -24.60 17.88 7.65
CA LYS A 112 -25.73 17.98 8.62
C LYS A 112 -27.03 17.30 8.14
N THR A 113 -27.07 16.82 6.90
CA THR A 113 -28.31 16.53 6.18
C THR A 113 -28.46 15.08 5.75
N GLU A 114 -27.43 14.24 5.89
CA GLU A 114 -27.47 12.86 5.36
C GLU A 114 -27.68 11.83 6.47
N GLU A 115 -28.74 11.02 6.31
CA GLU A 115 -29.07 9.87 7.17
C GLU A 115 -28.14 8.67 6.93
N GLN A 116 -27.28 8.73 5.91
CA GLN A 116 -26.34 7.69 5.53
C GLN A 116 -25.03 8.35 5.13
N LEU A 117 -23.91 7.79 5.60
CA LEU A 117 -22.58 8.32 5.30
C LEU A 117 -21.86 7.35 4.38
N GLU A 118 -21.59 7.81 3.16
CA GLU A 118 -20.87 7.06 2.14
C GLU A 118 -19.59 7.82 1.76
N PHE A 119 -18.46 7.11 1.74
CA PHE A 119 -17.17 7.68 1.39
C PHE A 119 -16.23 6.62 0.84
N ASP A 120 -15.26 7.05 0.05
CA ASP A 120 -14.21 6.20 -0.51
C ASP A 120 -12.88 6.37 0.24
N VAL A 121 -12.18 5.25 0.42
CA VAL A 121 -10.79 5.24 0.89
C VAL A 121 -9.93 4.61 -0.18
N GLN A 122 -8.87 5.31 -0.55
CA GLN A 122 -7.91 4.85 -1.56
C GLN A 122 -6.60 4.45 -0.88
N ILE A 123 -6.20 3.21 -1.08
CA ILE A 123 -4.98 2.62 -0.52
C ILE A 123 -4.08 2.28 -1.71
N PRO A 124 -3.06 3.10 -1.99
CA PRO A 124 -2.13 2.83 -3.06
C PRO A 124 -1.25 1.63 -2.69
N LEU A 125 -1.08 0.71 -3.66
CA LEU A 125 -0.23 -0.45 -3.55
C LEU A 125 0.76 -0.48 -4.70
N HIS A 126 1.87 -1.16 -4.46
CA HIS A 126 2.91 -1.38 -5.45
C HIS A 126 3.13 -2.88 -5.60
N LEU A 127 3.39 -3.34 -6.83
CA LEU A 127 3.79 -4.72 -7.07
C LEU A 127 5.31 -4.80 -7.20
N ARG A 128 5.90 -5.84 -6.61
CA ARG A 128 7.31 -6.16 -6.81
C ARG A 128 7.53 -6.74 -8.20
N TYR A 129 8.78 -6.64 -8.65
CA TYR A 129 9.25 -7.45 -9.77
C TYR A 129 9.10 -8.94 -9.44
N GLN A 130 8.30 -9.62 -10.25
CA GLN A 130 8.12 -11.05 -10.15
C GLN A 130 9.25 -11.76 -10.90
N THR A 131 9.43 -13.05 -10.61
CA THR A 131 10.40 -13.87 -11.32
C THR A 131 10.06 -13.93 -12.81
N PRO A 132 11.02 -13.64 -13.70
CA PRO A 132 10.83 -13.81 -15.14
C PRO A 132 10.50 -15.26 -15.49
N VAL A 133 9.70 -15.47 -16.53
CA VAL A 133 9.40 -16.82 -17.04
C VAL A 133 10.46 -17.30 -18.01
N GLU A 134 10.58 -18.61 -18.21
CA GLU A 134 11.56 -19.16 -19.17
C GLU A 134 11.22 -18.83 -20.62
N ARG A 135 9.94 -18.78 -20.96
CA ARG A 135 9.45 -18.58 -22.34
C ARG A 135 8.29 -17.61 -22.36
N ARG A 136 8.25 -16.75 -23.38
CA ARG A 136 7.16 -15.78 -23.59
C ARG A 136 5.80 -16.45 -23.79
N PHE A 137 5.79 -17.60 -24.44
CA PHE A 137 4.58 -18.36 -24.73
C PHE A 137 4.71 -19.80 -24.24
N GLU A 138 3.65 -20.28 -23.61
CA GLU A 138 3.49 -21.65 -23.17
C GLU A 138 2.12 -22.15 -23.60
N GLN A 139 2.07 -23.29 -24.31
CA GLN A 139 0.83 -23.88 -24.84
C GLN A 139 -0.05 -22.89 -25.64
N GLY A 140 0.58 -22.00 -26.41
CA GLY A 140 -0.11 -21.00 -27.23
C GLY A 140 -0.69 -19.81 -26.45
N LYS A 141 -0.43 -19.72 -25.14
CA LYS A 141 -0.83 -18.59 -24.30
C LYS A 141 0.39 -17.78 -23.88
N ARG A 142 0.19 -16.48 -23.67
CA ARG A 142 1.23 -15.58 -23.16
C ARG A 142 1.53 -15.94 -21.71
N ALA A 143 2.77 -16.33 -21.42
CA ALA A 143 3.23 -16.79 -20.11
C ALA A 143 4.02 -15.72 -19.35
N ASP A 144 4.55 -14.70 -20.05
CA ASP A 144 5.26 -13.56 -19.44
C ASP A 144 4.34 -12.52 -18.80
N VAL A 145 3.08 -12.90 -18.54
CA VAL A 145 2.09 -12.10 -17.79
C VAL A 145 1.52 -12.98 -16.69
N VAL A 146 1.72 -12.58 -15.44
CA VAL A 146 1.22 -13.31 -14.27
C VAL A 146 0.11 -12.53 -13.58
N SER A 147 -0.85 -13.26 -13.00
CA SER A 147 -1.89 -12.67 -12.17
C SER A 147 -1.48 -12.77 -10.70
N VAL A 148 -1.18 -11.63 -10.09
CA VAL A 148 -0.89 -11.54 -8.66
C VAL A 148 -2.21 -11.34 -7.92
N GLN A 149 -2.44 -12.18 -6.91
CA GLN A 149 -3.64 -12.15 -6.10
C GLN A 149 -3.43 -11.29 -4.84
N LEU A 150 -4.46 -10.55 -4.46
CA LEU A 150 -4.57 -9.78 -3.23
C LEU A 150 -5.84 -10.20 -2.51
N GLN A 151 -5.76 -10.62 -1.25
CA GLN A 151 -6.97 -10.80 -0.46
C GLN A 151 -7.59 -9.42 -0.17
N ALA A 152 -8.88 -9.24 -0.44
CA ALA A 152 -9.55 -7.98 -0.12
C ALA A 152 -9.41 -7.68 1.38
N PRO A 153 -9.28 -6.41 1.78
CA PRO A 153 -8.97 -6.05 3.15
C PRO A 153 -10.23 -6.09 4.03
N ALA A 154 -10.03 -6.38 5.31
CA ALA A 154 -11.13 -6.48 6.26
C ALA A 154 -11.38 -5.12 6.92
N VAL A 155 -12.60 -4.59 6.81
CA VAL A 155 -12.99 -3.34 7.47
C VAL A 155 -13.76 -3.63 8.76
N PHE A 156 -13.39 -2.95 9.85
CA PHE A 156 -14.01 -3.15 11.16
C PHE A 156 -13.94 -1.91 12.05
N TRP A 157 -14.86 -1.84 13.01
CA TRP A 157 -14.78 -0.91 14.13
C TRP A 157 -13.86 -1.49 15.21
N LYS A 158 -12.91 -0.69 15.68
CA LYS A 158 -12.11 -0.93 16.88
C LYS A 158 -12.66 -0.05 17.99
N CYS A 159 -13.20 -0.66 19.03
CA CYS A 159 -13.78 0.04 20.17
C CYS A 159 -12.90 -0.13 21.41
N PRO A 160 -12.72 0.92 22.23
CA PRO A 160 -12.06 0.81 23.52
C PRO A 160 -12.86 -0.13 24.44
N PRO A 161 -12.22 -0.67 25.49
CA PRO A 161 -12.93 -1.49 26.47
C PRO A 161 -14.11 -0.75 27.07
N SER A 162 -15.30 -1.36 27.00
CA SER A 162 -16.49 -0.88 27.70
C SER A 162 -16.67 -1.62 29.02
N ASN A 163 -17.13 -0.91 30.05
CA ASN A 163 -17.59 -1.51 31.32
C ASN A 163 -18.86 -2.35 31.15
N LYS A 164 -19.56 -2.22 30.02
CA LYS A 164 -20.68 -3.09 29.66
C LYS A 164 -20.13 -4.41 29.12
N ALA A 165 -20.75 -5.53 29.49
CA ALA A 165 -20.41 -6.86 28.98
C ALA A 165 -20.77 -6.97 27.48
N ILE A 166 -20.02 -6.28 26.64
CA ILE A 166 -20.10 -6.42 25.19
C ILE A 166 -19.44 -7.75 24.85
N ARG A 167 -20.13 -8.58 24.08
CA ARG A 167 -19.62 -9.85 23.57
C ARG A 167 -18.30 -9.58 22.83
N ARG A 168 -17.17 -9.94 23.46
CA ARG A 168 -15.83 -9.72 22.91
C ARG A 168 -15.61 -10.74 21.81
N CYS A 169 -15.49 -10.26 20.57
CA CYS A 169 -14.99 -11.10 19.49
C CYS A 169 -13.46 -11.19 19.66
N PRO A 170 -12.86 -12.39 19.61
CA PRO A 170 -11.41 -12.50 19.63
C PRO A 170 -10.84 -11.75 18.41
N PRO A 171 -9.66 -11.11 18.53
CA PRO A 171 -9.00 -10.54 17.38
C PRO A 171 -8.79 -11.64 16.33
N ALA A 172 -8.96 -11.29 15.05
CA ALA A 172 -8.62 -12.22 13.98
C ALA A 172 -7.18 -12.73 14.17
N PRO A 173 -6.88 -14.00 13.87
CA PRO A 173 -5.52 -14.54 14.01
C PRO A 173 -4.45 -13.68 13.32
N ALA A 174 -4.78 -13.03 12.21
CA ALA A 174 -3.89 -12.13 11.49
C ALA A 174 -3.49 -10.90 12.31
N LEU A 175 -4.35 -10.39 13.20
CA LEU A 175 -4.04 -9.22 14.04
C LEU A 175 -3.00 -9.51 15.13
N SER A 176 -2.59 -10.78 15.33
CA SER A 176 -1.57 -11.16 16.31
C SER A 176 -0.16 -10.71 15.94
N ALA A 177 0.09 -10.35 14.68
CA ALA A 177 1.40 -9.89 14.21
C ALA A 177 1.76 -8.48 14.71
N PHE A 178 0.77 -7.68 15.16
CA PHE A 178 0.99 -6.30 15.55
C PHE A 178 1.41 -6.21 17.03
N PRO A 179 2.57 -5.61 17.34
CA PRO A 179 2.93 -5.28 18.71
C PRO A 179 1.87 -4.32 19.26
N SER A 180 1.26 -4.68 20.40
CA SER A 180 0.07 -4.02 20.93
C SER A 180 0.18 -2.48 21.02
N PRO A 181 -0.95 -1.75 20.82
CA PRO A 181 -2.12 -1.80 21.71
C PRO A 181 -3.34 -2.43 21.04
N VAL A 182 -3.18 -3.62 20.46
CA VAL A 182 -4.26 -4.62 20.31
C VAL A 182 -4.48 -5.23 21.70
N SER A 183 -4.74 -4.38 22.69
CA SER A 183 -5.01 -4.81 24.05
C SER A 183 -6.16 -5.81 23.98
N SER A 184 -6.03 -6.95 24.66
CA SER A 184 -7.05 -8.01 24.81
C SER A 184 -8.40 -7.51 25.34
N THR A 185 -8.48 -6.21 25.62
CA THR A 185 -9.62 -5.46 26.13
C THR A 185 -10.44 -4.77 25.05
N ASN A 186 -9.91 -4.55 23.83
CA ASN A 186 -10.65 -3.89 22.75
C ASN A 186 -11.67 -4.85 22.12
N SER A 187 -12.79 -4.31 21.64
CA SER A 187 -13.78 -5.08 20.86
C SER A 187 -13.74 -4.71 19.38
N TYR A 188 -13.82 -5.75 18.54
CA TYR A 188 -13.76 -5.63 17.09
C TYR A 188 -15.12 -5.97 16.47
N HIS A 189 -15.59 -5.13 15.56
CA HIS A 189 -16.87 -5.34 14.87
C HIS A 189 -16.70 -5.15 13.36
N TYR A 190 -16.63 -6.26 12.63
CA TYR A 190 -16.47 -6.27 11.18
C TYR A 190 -17.70 -5.72 10.46
N LEU A 191 -17.45 -4.90 9.44
CA LEU A 191 -18.48 -4.49 8.48
C LEU A 191 -18.76 -5.65 7.52
N HIS A 192 -19.94 -5.61 6.90
CA HIS A 192 -20.33 -6.62 5.93
C HIS A 192 -19.73 -6.31 4.55
N PRO A 193 -18.92 -7.20 3.95
CA PRO A 193 -18.47 -7.02 2.58
C PRO A 193 -19.65 -7.26 1.64
N LYS A 194 -19.87 -6.35 0.70
CA LYS A 194 -20.83 -6.52 -0.39
C LYS A 194 -20.14 -7.25 -1.54
N PRO A 195 -20.71 -8.36 -2.04
CA PRO A 195 -20.16 -9.06 -3.20
C PRO A 195 -20.05 -8.16 -4.42
N LEU A 196 -18.89 -8.22 -5.09
CA LEU A 196 -18.71 -7.64 -6.43
C LEU A 196 -19.58 -8.37 -7.46
N ASP A 197 -19.71 -9.69 -7.32
CA ASP A 197 -20.55 -10.53 -8.17
C ASP A 197 -21.87 -10.86 -7.48
N LEU A 198 -22.99 -10.58 -8.16
CA LEU A 198 -24.36 -10.85 -7.66
C LEU A 198 -24.63 -12.34 -7.34
N GLY A 199 -23.76 -13.26 -7.78
CA GLY A 199 -23.84 -14.70 -7.48
C GLY A 199 -22.91 -15.19 -6.36
N ALA A 200 -22.00 -14.36 -5.85
CA ALA A 200 -21.09 -14.75 -4.77
C ALA A 200 -21.75 -14.44 -3.41
N SER A 201 -22.05 -15.48 -2.63
CA SER A 201 -22.53 -15.30 -1.24
C SER A 201 -21.36 -15.38 -0.27
N TYR A 202 -21.06 -14.29 0.44
CA TYR A 202 -20.12 -14.33 1.56
C TYR A 202 -20.81 -14.91 2.79
N SER A 203 -20.38 -16.10 3.20
CA SER A 203 -20.88 -16.75 4.41
C SER A 203 -20.25 -16.12 5.65
N HIS A 204 -21.09 -15.55 6.52
CA HIS A 204 -20.71 -15.19 7.88
C HIS A 204 -20.86 -16.42 8.78
N ALA A 205 -19.75 -16.97 9.26
CA ALA A 205 -19.78 -18.13 10.16
C ALA A 205 -20.25 -17.78 11.59
N SER A 206 -20.32 -16.49 11.95
CA SER A 206 -20.95 -15.94 13.16
C SER A 206 -20.80 -14.41 13.16
N SER A 207 -21.45 -13.68 14.08
CA SER A 207 -21.29 -12.22 14.21
C SER A 207 -19.86 -11.78 14.59
N CYS A 208 -18.98 -12.72 14.92
CA CYS A 208 -17.60 -12.48 15.35
C CYS A 208 -16.55 -13.09 14.43
N ALA A 209 -16.94 -13.90 13.44
CA ALA A 209 -15.99 -14.48 12.50
C ALA A 209 -15.61 -13.43 11.45
N GLN A 210 -14.31 -13.30 11.17
CA GLN A 210 -13.84 -12.53 10.04
C GLN A 210 -14.53 -13.05 8.76
N PRO A 211 -15.09 -12.16 7.93
CA PRO A 211 -15.72 -12.58 6.69
C PRO A 211 -14.69 -13.27 5.78
N ARG A 212 -15.14 -14.24 4.97
CA ARG A 212 -14.33 -14.76 3.88
C ARG A 212 -14.29 -13.73 2.77
N LEU A 213 -13.10 -13.19 2.51
CA LEU A 213 -12.89 -12.09 1.57
C LEU A 213 -12.48 -12.62 0.20
N PRO A 214 -12.96 -11.98 -0.90
CA PRO A 214 -12.57 -12.37 -2.24
C PRO A 214 -11.09 -12.04 -2.51
N ASN A 215 -10.50 -12.72 -3.49
CA ASN A 215 -9.21 -12.34 -4.04
C ASN A 215 -9.41 -11.38 -5.21
N LEU A 216 -8.60 -10.33 -5.24
CA LEU A 216 -8.50 -9.34 -6.28
C LEU A 216 -7.24 -9.63 -7.10
N GLY A 217 -7.36 -9.69 -8.43
CA GLY A 217 -6.26 -10.03 -9.32
C GLY A 217 -5.72 -8.81 -10.07
N VAL A 218 -4.40 -8.64 -10.10
CA VAL A 218 -3.71 -7.67 -10.95
C VAL A 218 -2.74 -8.39 -11.87
N SER A 219 -2.79 -8.07 -13.16
CA SER A 219 -1.95 -8.68 -14.18
C SER A 219 -0.69 -7.85 -14.41
N ILE A 220 0.49 -8.47 -14.31
CA ILE A 220 1.76 -7.79 -14.57
C ILE A 220 2.65 -8.60 -15.49
N ALA A 221 3.39 -7.88 -16.33
CA ALA A 221 4.41 -8.48 -17.17
C ALA A 221 5.65 -8.80 -16.33
N THR A 222 6.17 -10.02 -16.44
CA THR A 222 7.34 -10.48 -15.69
C THR A 222 8.61 -10.54 -16.53
N GLY A 223 8.46 -10.45 -17.85
CA GLY A 223 9.55 -10.61 -18.81
C GLY A 223 9.97 -12.07 -18.96
N VAL A 224 10.99 -12.30 -19.81
CA VAL A 224 11.49 -13.64 -20.14
C VAL A 224 12.96 -13.73 -19.77
N SER A 225 13.36 -14.79 -19.08
CA SER A 225 14.75 -14.99 -18.66
C SER A 225 15.73 -15.08 -19.83
N SER A 226 15.28 -15.56 -20.99
CA SER A 226 16.08 -15.60 -22.22
C SER A 226 16.48 -14.21 -22.76
N ASP A 227 15.75 -13.17 -22.39
CA ASP A 227 16.04 -11.80 -22.84
C ASP A 227 17.17 -11.15 -22.02
N LEU A 228 17.50 -11.73 -20.85
CA LEU A 228 18.46 -11.17 -19.89
C LEU A 228 19.86 -10.94 -20.48
N PRO A 229 20.50 -11.90 -21.19
CA PRO A 229 21.84 -11.68 -21.75
C PRO A 229 21.89 -10.53 -22.75
N PHE A 230 20.82 -10.32 -23.52
CA PHE A 230 20.73 -9.21 -24.46
C PHE A 230 20.56 -7.88 -23.74
N VAL A 231 19.68 -7.82 -22.74
CA VAL A 231 19.49 -6.63 -21.90
C VAL A 231 20.79 -6.24 -21.21
N ASP A 232 21.51 -7.21 -20.63
CA ASP A 232 22.79 -6.98 -19.97
C ASP A 232 23.85 -6.44 -20.93
N PHE A 233 23.93 -7.00 -22.14
CA PHE A 233 24.85 -6.53 -23.16
C PHE A 233 24.55 -5.08 -23.60
N VAL A 234 23.28 -4.75 -23.84
CA VAL A 234 22.87 -3.39 -24.23
C VAL A 234 23.16 -2.40 -23.10
N ASN A 235 22.84 -2.77 -21.85
CA ASN A 235 23.12 -1.95 -20.68
C ASN A 235 24.63 -1.71 -20.51
N PHE A 236 25.44 -2.76 -20.68
CA PHE A 236 26.90 -2.65 -20.64
C PHE A 236 27.42 -1.63 -21.66
N ILE A 237 26.99 -1.72 -22.93
CA ILE A 237 27.39 -0.77 -23.97
C ILE A 237 26.94 0.65 -23.62
N ALA A 238 25.69 0.82 -23.18
CA ALA A 238 25.14 2.14 -22.83
C ALA A 238 25.95 2.81 -21.72
N ILE A 239 26.30 2.06 -20.66
CA ILE A 239 27.13 2.54 -19.55
C ILE A 239 28.51 2.99 -20.05
N TRP A 240 29.15 2.20 -20.92
CA TRP A 240 30.46 2.56 -21.47
C TRP A 240 30.40 3.80 -22.36
N LEU A 241 29.40 3.91 -23.22
CA LEU A 241 29.20 5.11 -24.05
C LEU A 241 28.96 6.35 -23.18
N GLY A 242 28.13 6.24 -22.13
CA GLY A 242 27.92 7.31 -21.16
C GLY A 242 29.21 7.73 -20.45
N THR A 243 30.02 6.75 -20.03
CA THR A 243 31.32 6.97 -19.38
C THR A 243 32.30 7.68 -20.31
N ILE A 244 32.42 7.23 -21.56
CA ILE A 244 33.26 7.86 -22.58
C ILE A 244 32.80 9.29 -22.85
N TRP A 245 31.49 9.54 -22.89
CA TRP A 245 30.93 10.86 -23.10
C TRP A 245 31.26 11.82 -21.96
N ILE A 246 31.11 11.38 -20.70
CA ILE A 246 31.47 12.17 -19.50
C ILE A 246 32.97 12.48 -19.52
N ALA A 247 33.82 11.49 -19.78
CA ALA A 247 35.28 11.67 -19.84
C ALA A 247 35.71 12.64 -20.95
N SER A 248 35.13 12.52 -22.15
CA SER A 248 35.38 13.42 -23.28
C SER A 248 34.96 14.86 -22.96
N SER A 249 33.81 15.03 -22.29
CA SER A 249 33.31 16.33 -21.86
C SER A 249 34.22 16.97 -20.81
N ALA A 250 34.66 16.21 -19.80
CA ALA A 250 35.61 16.66 -18.80
C ALA A 250 36.96 17.06 -19.42
N TYR A 251 37.50 16.25 -20.34
CA TYR A 251 38.74 16.56 -21.06
C TYR A 251 38.63 17.84 -21.89
N LYS A 252 37.53 18.01 -22.63
CA LYS A 252 37.26 19.23 -23.41
C LYS A 252 37.16 20.47 -22.51
N TRP A 253 36.49 20.34 -21.36
CA TRP A 253 36.38 21.42 -20.37
C TRP A 253 37.75 21.81 -19.81
N GLN A 254 38.55 20.83 -19.38
CA GLN A 254 39.90 21.07 -18.86
C GLN A 254 40.79 21.76 -19.91
N ARG A 255 40.73 21.31 -21.18
CA ARG A 255 41.51 21.89 -22.28
C ARG A 255 41.10 23.33 -22.63
N ARG A 256 39.84 23.71 -22.42
CA ARG A 256 39.38 25.10 -22.58
C ARG A 256 39.90 25.99 -21.46
N ASN A 257 39.80 25.53 -20.22
CA ASN A 257 40.22 26.31 -19.05
C ASN A 257 41.75 26.44 -18.93
N SER A 258 42.51 25.41 -19.32
CA SER A 258 43.98 25.49 -19.31
C SER A 258 44.54 26.51 -20.31
N LYS A 259 43.81 26.80 -21.40
CA LYS A 259 44.19 27.85 -22.35
C LYS A 259 43.93 29.27 -21.84
N SER A 260 42.99 29.44 -20.89
CA SER A 260 42.68 30.74 -20.29
C SER A 260 43.67 31.17 -19.21
N PHE A 261 44.50 30.25 -18.72
CA PHE A 261 45.54 30.48 -17.71
C PHE A 261 46.94 30.61 -18.35
N LYS A 262 47.08 31.37 -19.43
CA LYS A 262 48.41 31.88 -19.78
C LYS A 262 48.67 33.09 -18.88
N PRO A 263 49.59 33.02 -17.89
CA PRO A 263 49.94 34.19 -17.10
C PRO A 263 50.43 35.26 -18.08
N ALA A 264 49.87 36.47 -17.97
CA ALA A 264 50.36 37.62 -18.71
C ALA A 264 51.87 37.71 -18.47
N ALA A 265 52.66 37.51 -19.52
CA ALA A 265 54.10 37.63 -19.44
C ALA A 265 54.39 39.05 -18.94
N ASN A 266 54.92 39.15 -17.71
CA ASN A 266 55.34 40.39 -17.11
C ASN A 266 56.37 41.04 -18.04
N LYS A 267 55.93 42.01 -18.84
CA LYS A 267 56.85 42.90 -19.55
C LYS A 267 57.56 43.70 -18.47
N ARG A 268 58.84 43.38 -18.22
CA ARG A 268 59.74 44.29 -17.52
C ARG A 268 59.78 45.58 -18.32
N VAL A 269 59.40 46.66 -17.65
CA VAL A 269 59.67 48.03 -18.08
C VAL A 269 61.08 48.32 -17.56
N GLU A 270 62.03 48.50 -18.48
CA GLU A 270 63.30 49.18 -18.23
C GLU A 270 63.12 50.69 -18.45
#